data_AF-A0A8S3GHN7-F1
#
_entry.id   AF-A0A8S3GHN7-F1
#
_cell.length_a   1.000
_cell.length_b   1.000
_cell.length_c   1.000
_cell.angle_alpha   90.00
_cell.angle_beta   90.00
_cell.angle_gamma   90.00
#
_symmetry.space_group_name_H-M   'P 1'
#
loop_
_entity.id
_entity.type
_entity.pdbx_description
1 polymer ?
#
loop_
_entity_poly.entity_id
_entity_poly.type
_entity_poly.pdbx_seq_one_letter_code
_entity_poly.pdbx_strand_id
1 'polypeptide(L)' 'DELARVFVTIFDVKHLRHQLLLNMFAKEVEMADCYQMILRGNGLPTKMMSFCFKLYGSHYLLRAIQK' A
#
# COMPACT_ATOMS: atom_id res chain seq x y z
N ASP A 1 5.43 -7.69 7.36
CA ASP A 1 5.69 -6.22 7.35
C ASP A 1 7.00 -5.87 6.69
N GLU A 2 8.11 -6.56 7.02
CA GLU A 2 9.41 -6.30 6.37
C GLU A 2 9.38 -6.42 4.84
N LEU A 3 8.73 -7.45 4.31
CA LEU A 3 8.60 -7.62 2.85
C LEU A 3 7.91 -6.44 2.15
N ALA A 4 6.87 -5.88 2.77
CA ALA A 4 6.17 -4.72 2.22
C ALA A 4 7.08 -3.49 2.19
N ARG A 5 7.90 -3.29 3.23
CA ARG A 5 8.91 -2.23 3.28
C ARG A 5 9.92 -2.40 2.16
N VAL A 6 10.56 -3.57 2.10
CA VAL A 6 11.62 -3.87 1.11
C VAL A 6 11.10 -3.68 -0.31
N PHE A 7 9.93 -4.23 -0.64
CA PHE A 7 9.36 -4.12 -1.98
C PHE A 7 9.03 -2.68 -2.35
N VAL A 8 8.32 -1.95 -1.48
CA VAL A 8 7.95 -0.56 -1.77
C VAL A 8 9.20 0.31 -1.93
N THR A 9 10.19 0.19 -1.04
CA THR A 9 11.42 0.99 -1.09
C THR A 9 12.24 0.68 -2.34
N ILE A 10 12.47 -0.59 -2.68
CA ILE A 10 13.29 -0.95 -3.85
C ILE A 10 12.60 -0.52 -5.15
N PHE A 11 11.31 -0.77 -5.30
CA PHE A 11 10.60 -0.42 -6.53
C PHE A 11 10.40 1.09 -6.66
N ASP A 12 10.37 1.84 -5.55
CA ASP A 12 10.37 3.30 -5.61
C ASP A 12 11.68 3.86 -6.17
N VAL A 13 12.83 3.39 -5.64
CA VAL A 13 14.15 3.79 -6.14
C VAL A 13 14.33 3.46 -7.62
N LYS A 14 13.68 2.39 -8.11
CA LYS A 14 13.70 2.00 -9.52
C LYS A 14 12.64 2.70 -10.38
N HIS A 15 11.85 3.62 -9.83
CA HIS A 15 10.71 4.25 -10.51
C HIS A 15 9.63 3.28 -11.02
N LEU A 16 9.56 2.08 -10.42
CA LEU A 16 8.61 1.01 -10.77
C LEU A 16 7.50 0.83 -9.72
N ARG A 17 7.41 1.71 -8.70
CA ARG A 17 6.41 1.61 -7.62
C ARG A 17 4.97 1.58 -8.15
N HIS A 18 4.65 2.37 -9.17
CA HIS A 18 3.30 2.39 -9.74
C HIS A 18 2.94 1.01 -10.32
N GLN A 19 3.83 0.41 -11.10
CA GLN A 19 3.63 -0.93 -11.66
C GLN A 19 3.46 -2.00 -10.58
N LEU A 20 4.30 -1.94 -9.53
CA LEU A 20 4.20 -2.85 -8.39
C LEU A 20 2.83 -2.76 -7.71
N LEU A 21 2.40 -1.54 -7.35
CA LEU A 21 1.12 -1.34 -6.66
C LEU A 21 -0.06 -1.74 -7.54
N LEU A 22 -0.01 -1.41 -8.84
CA LEU A 22 -1.06 -1.80 -9.78
C LEU A 22 -1.19 -3.32 -9.86
N ASN A 23 -0.09 -4.05 -9.98
CA ASN A 23 -0.10 -5.51 -10.04
C ASN A 23 -0.64 -6.12 -8.73
N MET A 24 -0.19 -5.62 -7.57
CA MET A 24 -0.62 -6.16 -6.27
C MET A 24 -2.09 -5.88 -5.99
N PHE A 25 -2.59 -4.69 -6.34
CA PHE A 25 -3.99 -4.31 -6.11
C PHE A 25 -4.93 -4.96 -7.12
N ALA A 26 -4.53 -5.11 -8.39
CA ALA A 26 -5.28 -5.90 -9.35
C ALA A 26 -5.46 -7.34 -8.83
N LYS A 27 -4.37 -7.93 -8.30
CA LYS A 27 -4.44 -9.29 -7.75
C LYS A 27 -5.33 -9.40 -6.51
N GLU A 28 -5.30 -8.42 -5.63
CA GLU A 28 -6.19 -8.35 -4.46
C GLU A 28 -7.66 -8.31 -4.90
N VAL A 29 -7.99 -7.51 -5.92
CA VAL A 29 -9.36 -7.41 -6.45
C VAL A 29 -9.80 -8.70 -7.13
N GLU A 30 -8.93 -9.33 -7.93
CA GLU A 30 -9.20 -10.62 -8.59
C GLU A 30 -9.52 -11.73 -7.57
N MET A 31 -8.92 -11.68 -6.39
CA MET A 31 -9.05 -12.72 -5.35
C MET A 31 -10.16 -12.44 -4.33
N ALA A 32 -10.77 -11.26 -4.34
CA ALA A 32 -11.77 -10.90 -3.34
C ALA A 32 -13.15 -11.49 -3.70
N ASP A 33 -13.77 -12.21 -2.74
CA ASP A 33 -15.12 -12.76 -2.90
C ASP A 33 -16.20 -11.68 -3.07
N CYS A 34 -15.99 -10.52 -2.45
CA CYS A 34 -16.86 -9.37 -2.57
C CYS A 34 -16.12 -8.05 -2.34
N TYR A 35 -16.70 -6.95 -2.83
CA TYR A 35 -16.09 -5.62 -2.75
C TYR A 35 -15.76 -5.17 -1.32
N GLN A 36 -16.57 -5.60 -0.35
CA GLN A 36 -16.42 -5.20 1.05
C GLN A 36 -15.13 -5.75 1.70
N MET A 37 -14.52 -6.78 1.11
CA MET A 37 -13.32 -7.46 1.65
C MET A 37 -12.00 -6.88 1.12
N ILE A 38 -12.04 -6.14 0.01
CA ILE A 38 -10.84 -5.62 -0.67
C ILE A 38 -10.00 -4.77 0.29
N LEU A 39 -8.72 -5.11 0.45
CA LEU A 39 -7.75 -4.38 1.26
C LEU A 39 -8.12 -4.23 2.75
N ARG A 40 -9.03 -5.07 3.27
CA ARG A 40 -9.39 -5.10 4.70
C ARG A 40 -8.63 -6.15 5.50
N GLY A 41 -7.98 -7.10 4.83
CA GLY A 41 -7.19 -8.15 5.46
C GLY A 41 -5.76 -7.73 5.83
N ASN A 42 -4.99 -8.66 6.40
CA ASN A 42 -3.57 -8.44 6.75
C ASN A 42 -2.59 -8.94 5.66
N GLY A 43 -3.07 -9.01 4.41
CA GLY A 43 -2.32 -9.47 3.25
C GLY A 43 -1.20 -8.51 2.85
N LEU A 44 -0.32 -8.97 1.94
CA LEU A 44 0.78 -8.15 1.44
C LEU A 44 0.29 -6.86 0.74
N PRO A 45 -0.74 -6.86 -0.12
CA PRO A 45 -1.31 -5.63 -0.70
C PRO A 45 -1.71 -4.60 0.35
N THR A 46 -2.47 -4.99 1.37
CA THR A 46 -2.89 -4.09 2.46
C THR A 46 -1.69 -3.55 3.24
N LYS A 47 -0.70 -4.39 3.54
CA LYS A 47 0.53 -3.95 4.23
C LYS A 47 1.33 -2.95 3.42
N MET A 48 1.42 -3.15 2.11
CA MET A 48 2.08 -2.21 1.19
C MET A 48 1.33 -0.89 1.11
N MET A 49 -0.01 -0.91 0.99
CA MET A 49 -0.85 0.28 1.03
C MET A 49 -0.63 1.08 2.32
N SER A 50 -0.76 0.42 3.48
CA SER A 50 -0.55 1.04 4.80
C SER A 50 0.86 1.59 4.95
N PHE A 51 1.88 0.90 4.43
CA PHE A 51 3.25 1.39 4.44
C PHE A 51 3.41 2.64 3.57
N CYS A 52 2.83 2.68 2.37
CA CYS A 52 2.82 3.87 1.52
C CYS A 52 2.12 5.06 2.21
N PHE A 53 0.96 4.85 2.85
CA PHE A 53 0.28 5.90 3.61
C PHE A 53 1.14 6.43 4.74
N LYS A 54 1.82 5.54 5.48
CA LYS A 54 2.75 5.97 6.52
C LYS A 54 3.93 6.76 5.94
N LEU A 55 4.54 6.29 4.86
CA LEU A 55 5.76 6.88 4.31
C LEU A 55 5.51 8.28 3.72
N TYR A 56 4.42 8.46 2.98
CA TYR A 56 4.14 9.71 2.26
C TYR A 56 3.08 10.59 2.93
N GLY A 57 2.20 10.00 3.75
CA GLY A 57 1.07 10.68 4.35
C GLY A 57 1.30 11.21 5.77
N SER A 58 2.35 10.79 6.48
CA SER A 58 2.55 11.16 7.90
C SER A 58 2.52 12.67 8.16
N HIS A 59 3.23 13.45 7.34
CA HIS A 59 3.28 14.89 7.50
C HIS A 59 1.96 15.58 7.10
N TYR A 60 1.28 15.06 6.08
CA TYR A 60 -0.06 15.51 5.70
C TYR A 60 -1.07 15.28 6.83
N LEU A 61 -1.10 14.06 7.39
CA LEU A 61 -1.98 13.70 8.49
C LEU A 61 -1.73 14.54 9.74
N LEU A 62 -0.46 14.75 10.11
CA LEU A 62 -0.10 15.60 11.24
C LEU A 62 -0.70 17.00 11.09
N ARG A 63 -0.54 17.63 9.91
CA ARG A 63 -1.10 18.94 9.62
C ARG A 63 -2.63 18.97 9.57
N ALA A 64 -3.25 17.88 9.14
CA ALA A 64 -4.70 17.78 9.04
C ALA A 64 -5.38 17.62 10.41
N ILE A 65 -4.76 16.88 11.33
CA ILE A 65 -5.31 16.57 12.66
C ILE A 65 -5.00 17.67 13.69
N GLN A 66 -3.92 18.43 13.52
CA GLN A 66 -3.55 19.54 14.40
C GLN A 66 -4.29 20.86 14.09
N LYS A 67 -5.25 20.85 13.16
CA LYS A 67 -6.17 21.96 12.91
C LYS A 67 -7.37 21.89 13.84
#